data_AF-A0A7C1JKR2-F1
#
_entry.id   AF-A0A7C1JKR2-F1
#
_cell.length_a   1.000
_cell.length_b   1.000
_cell.length_c   1.000
_cell.angle_alpha   90.00
_cell.angle_beta   90.00
_cell.angle_gamma   90.00
#
_symmetry.space_group_name_H-M   'P 1'
#
loop_
_entity.id
_entity.type
_entity.pdbx_description
1 polymer ?
#
loop_
_entity_poly.entity_id
_entity_poly.type
_entity_poly.pdbx_seq_one_letter_code
_entity_poly.pdbx_strand_id
1 'polypeptide(L)' 'MFLVLVSAAAAVAAWALSRSGLLGGTAPERTVEPAPAADDTALEIVRRRYARGEITRDEYESLRRDLDV' A
#
# COMPACT_ATOMS: atom_id res chain seq x y z
N MET A 1 -49.21 3.93 -7.96
CA MET A 1 -48.59 2.58 -7.96
C MET A 1 -47.45 2.49 -8.97
N PHE A 2 -47.69 2.76 -10.26
CA PHE A 2 -46.63 2.76 -11.30
C PHE A 2 -45.43 3.67 -10.96
N LEU A 3 -45.68 4.92 -10.56
CA LEU A 3 -44.61 5.87 -10.18
C LEU A 3 -43.76 5.39 -8.98
N VAL A 4 -44.38 4.68 -8.04
CA VAL A 4 -43.69 4.14 -6.84
C VAL A 4 -42.77 2.98 -7.23
N LEU A 5 -43.19 2.14 -8.17
CA LEU A 5 -42.36 1.04 -8.69
C LEU A 5 -41.17 1.58 -9.50
N VAL A 6 -41.38 2.63 -10.29
CA VAL A 6 -40.31 3.29 -11.06
C VAL A 6 -39.30 3.94 -10.13
N SER A 7 -39.73 4.65 -9.09
CA SER A 7 -38.81 5.26 -8.12
C SER A 7 -38.03 4.21 -7.33
N ALA A 8 -38.67 3.10 -6.95
CA ALA A 8 -38.01 2.00 -6.25
C ALA A 8 -36.95 1.32 -7.13
N ALA A 9 -37.28 1.05 -8.40
CA ALA A 9 -36.33 0.48 -9.36
C ALA A 9 -35.14 1.41 -9.61
N ALA A 10 -35.38 2.72 -9.76
CA ALA A 10 -34.32 3.72 -9.93
C ALA A 10 -33.40 3.81 -8.70
N ALA A 11 -33.95 3.76 -7.49
CA ALA A 11 -33.18 3.77 -6.25
C ALA A 11 -32.30 2.51 -6.12
N VAL A 12 -32.83 1.34 -6.46
CA VAL A 12 -32.07 0.07 -6.43
C VAL A 12 -30.97 0.07 -7.50
N ALA A 13 -31.26 0.57 -8.71
CA ALA A 13 -30.28 0.69 -9.76
C ALA A 13 -29.15 1.66 -9.34
N ALA A 14 -29.50 2.85 -8.83
CA ALA A 14 -28.51 3.80 -8.34
C ALA A 14 -27.65 3.22 -7.22
N TRP A 15 -28.25 2.54 -6.24
CA TRP A 15 -27.53 1.88 -5.15
C TRP A 15 -26.61 0.75 -5.66
N ALA A 16 -27.08 -0.06 -6.61
CA ALA A 16 -26.30 -1.12 -7.23
C ALA A 16 -25.11 -0.59 -8.04
N LEU A 17 -25.31 0.49 -8.81
CA LEU A 17 -24.23 1.14 -9.58
C LEU A 17 -23.23 1.89 -8.70
N SER A 18 -23.67 2.48 -7.58
CA SER A 18 -22.76 3.08 -6.60
C SER A 18 -21.92 2.03 -5.88
N ARG A 19 -22.47 0.83 -5.61
CA ARG A 19 -21.72 -0.28 -5.01
C ARG A 19 -20.74 -0.94 -5.98
N SER A 20 -21.01 -0.91 -7.28
CA SER A 20 -20.24 -1.67 -8.26
C SER A 20 -18.93 -1.00 -8.70
N GLY A 21 -18.56 0.17 -8.15
CA GLY A 21 -17.27 0.82 -8.41
C GLY A 21 -17.07 1.28 -9.86
N LEU A 22 -18.09 1.19 -10.71
CA LEU A 22 -18.01 1.47 -12.16
C LEU A 22 -17.98 2.96 -12.51
N LEU A 23 -18.44 3.83 -11.59
CA LEU A 23 -18.33 5.30 -11.70
C LEU A 23 -17.21 5.87 -10.84
N GLY A 24 -16.59 5.03 -10.00
CA GLY A 24 -15.43 5.38 -9.18
C GLY A 24 -14.16 5.24 -9.99
N GLY A 25 -13.94 6.16 -10.93
CA GLY A 25 -12.63 6.43 -11.52
C GLY A 25 -11.68 7.02 -10.47
N THR A 26 -11.55 6.38 -9.31
CA THR A 26 -10.38 6.53 -8.46
C THR A 26 -9.35 5.61 -9.09
N ALA A 27 -8.55 6.16 -10.01
CA ALA A 27 -7.15 5.73 -10.08
C ALA A 27 -6.72 5.52 -8.64
N PRO A 28 -6.15 4.35 -8.28
CA PRO A 28 -5.76 4.12 -6.91
C PRO A 28 -5.00 5.37 -6.53
N GLU A 29 -5.49 6.11 -5.53
CA GLU A 29 -4.60 6.96 -4.77
C GLU A 29 -3.45 6.00 -4.52
N ARG A 30 -2.34 6.21 -5.24
CA ARG A 30 -1.07 5.80 -4.72
C ARG A 30 -1.09 6.60 -3.42
N THR A 31 -1.56 5.96 -2.36
CA THR A 31 -1.02 6.13 -1.04
C THR A 31 0.46 6.15 -1.35
N VAL A 32 0.98 7.38 -1.46
CA VAL A 32 2.40 7.61 -1.36
C VAL A 32 2.62 7.15 0.07
N GLU A 33 2.84 5.84 0.23
CA GLU A 33 3.39 5.29 1.44
C GLU A 33 4.55 6.24 1.73
N PRO A 34 4.54 6.91 2.89
CA PRO A 34 5.63 7.80 3.23
C PRO A 34 6.88 6.99 2.95
N ALA A 35 7.74 7.51 2.04
CA ALA A 35 8.91 6.77 1.62
C ALA A 35 9.57 6.25 2.89
N PRO A 36 9.79 4.92 3.02
CA PRO A 36 10.36 4.36 4.23
C PRO A 36 11.57 5.21 4.57
N ALA A 37 11.71 5.57 5.85
CA ALA A 37 12.81 6.40 6.29
C ALA A 37 14.09 5.82 5.65
N ALA A 38 14.97 6.69 5.14
CA ALA A 38 16.15 6.24 4.40
C ALA A 38 16.94 5.17 5.20
N ASP A 39 16.87 5.26 6.52
CA ASP A 39 17.45 4.35 7.50
C ASP A 39 16.78 2.96 7.50
N ASP A 40 15.44 2.88 7.44
CA ASP A 40 14.70 1.62 7.27
C ASP A 40 15.14 0.90 5.99
N THR A 41 15.34 1.67 4.92
CA THR A 41 15.80 1.15 3.63
C THR A 41 17.25 0.65 3.72
N ALA A 42 18.13 1.40 4.38
CA ALA A 42 19.54 1.04 4.53
C ALA A 42 19.72 -0.23 5.37
N LEU A 43 19.00 -0.35 6.49
CA LEU A 43 19.07 -1.52 7.36
C LEU A 43 18.55 -2.78 6.66
N GLU A 44 17.50 -2.64 5.84
CA GLU A 44 16.98 -3.74 5.03
C GLU A 44 17.96 -4.21 3.95
N ILE A 45 18.68 -3.28 3.31
CA ILE A 45 19.74 -3.60 2.33
C ILE A 45 20.85 -4.41 3.01
N VAL A 46 21.35 -3.94 4.15
CA VAL A 46 22.43 -4.61 4.91
C VAL A 46 22.01 -6.02 5.35
N ARG A 47 20.79 -6.18 5.86
CA ARG A 47 20.22 -7.49 6.22
C ARG A 47 20.17 -8.45 5.04
N ARG A 48 19.75 -7.96 3.87
CA ARG A 48 19.65 -8.76 2.65
C ARG A 48 21.01 -9.26 2.16
N ARG A 49 22.03 -8.40 2.21
CA ARG A 49 23.41 -8.76 1.86
C ARG A 49 23.98 -9.81 2.80
N TYR A 50 23.75 -9.67 4.10
CA TYR A 50 24.15 -10.68 5.09
C TYR A 50 23.46 -12.03 4.84
N ALA A 51 22.16 -12.03 4.57
CA ALA A 51 21.40 -13.26 4.27
C ALA A 51 21.89 -13.99 3.01
N ARG A 52 22.44 -13.25 2.04
CA ARG A 52 23.06 -13.82 0.84
C ARG A 52 24.53 -14.24 1.05
N GLY A 53 25.13 -13.88 2.19
CA GLY A 53 26.55 -14.09 2.44
C GLY A 53 27.47 -13.12 1.68
N GLU A 54 26.94 -12.00 1.18
CA GLU A 54 27.74 -10.96 0.51
C GLU A 54 28.60 -10.15 1.50
N ILE A 55 28.22 -10.16 2.78
CA ILE A 55 28.96 -9.54 3.88
C ILE A 55 29.07 -10.50 5.06
N THR A 56 30.12 -10.33 5.84
CA THR A 56 30.36 -11.11 7.07
C THR A 56 29.49 -10.61 8.22
N ARG A 57 29.45 -11.40 9.31
CA ARG A 57 28.74 -11.04 10.54
C ARG A 57 29.30 -9.77 11.18
N ASP A 58 30.61 -9.58 11.14
CA ASP A 58 31.28 -8.41 11.73
C ASP A 58 30.94 -7.13 10.95
N GLU A 59 30.94 -7.20 9.61
CA GLU A 59 30.51 -6.10 8.75
C GLU A 59 29.03 -5.75 8.94
N TYR A 60 28.17 -6.77 9.07
CA TYR A 60 26.75 -6.56 9.36
C TYR A 60 26.53 -5.85 10.69
N GLU A 61 27.25 -6.24 11.76
CA GLU A 61 27.11 -5.60 13.07
C GLU A 61 27.63 -4.17 13.09
N SER A 62 28.75 -3.87 12.41
CA SER A 62 29.26 -2.50 12.29
C SER A 62 28.25 -1.61 11.56
N LEU A 63 27.82 -2.01 10.36
CA LEU A 63 26.87 -1.25 9.55
C LEU A 63 25.53 -1.08 10.25
N ARG A 64 25.05 -2.11 10.96
CA ARG A 64 23.81 -2.02 11.73
C ARG A 64 23.91 -0.96 12.84
N ARG A 65 25.03 -0.89 13.56
CA ARG A 65 25.24 0.11 14.62
C ARG A 65 25.33 1.52 14.03
N ASP A 66 25.97 1.66 12.87
CA ASP A 66 26.13 2.95 12.20
C ASP A 66 24.80 3.49 11.63
N LEU A 67 23.82 2.63 11.38
CA LEU A 67 22.50 2.98 10.84
C LEU A 67 21.41 3.18 11.91
N ASP A 68 21.71 2.86 13.18
CA ASP A 68 20.80 3.01 14.33
C ASP A 68 21.04 4.35 15.08
N VAL A 69 21.75 5.29 14.44
CA VAL A 69 22.27 6.56 15.00
C VAL A 69 21.28 7.72 14.99
#